data_AF-A0AAW1QQN0-F1
#
_entry.id   AF-A0AAW1QQN0-F1
#
_cell.length_a   1.000
_cell.length_b   1.000
_cell.length_c   1.000
_cell.angle_alpha   90.00
_cell.angle_beta   90.00
_cell.angle_gamma   90.00
#
_symmetry.space_group_name_H-M   'P 1'
#
loop_
_entity.id
_entity.type
_entity.pdbx_description
1 polymer ?
#
loop_
_entity_poly.entity_id
_entity_poly.type
_entity_poly.pdbx_seq_one_letter_code
_entity_poly.pdbx_strand_id
1 'polypeptide(L)'
;MFQITAELPFALDLAFVSGLEADTDAERQHTESGKRAEGLTGSALNGLLQQHEAAFDSRFKRTFGSFSAPGTPAGTAEVAKAALSNLLGSIGYFYGSSLIALPPDRSGKPGQQSVVPSWDAPLFTAVPSRSFFPRGFLWDEGFHQLLVRKWDRRLSRDILAHWLDLMNSHGWIAREQILGAEARSRVPADFVVQRPDSANPPTLFLPLSDMASEVAADMAAELDPDPKRAAEVPGKGLRASPAEQAAEAEFLLQAFPRLQAWFGWFNATQAGPVAHSYRWRGRDASTVRELNPKTLTSGLDDYPRASHPTKEERHVDLRCWMALAASSLVSIGTHMGLPAHQVAPYQETVALLGDVASLNALHYDASRGQYLDYGYHTEDVSLKWMLQRAPDGGVVARELRRMVGAPPKLQFVPHFGYVSLFPLLMGLLDKDSPELGQQLEHLRNPELLWTPYGLRSLSATSSMHGKYNTEHDAPYWRGPIWMNLNFLTLRALHRYGQAGGKHAARAGQIYAELRSNVLRNMVEAYAQSGYLWENYDQADGHGKGSHPFTGWTALLVLIGAESY
;
A
#
# COMPACT_ATOMS: atom_id res chain seq x y z
N MET A 1 14.77 3.13 36.47
CA MET A 1 14.03 1.86 36.27
C MET A 1 13.36 1.54 37.58
N PHE A 2 12.03 1.34 37.58
CA PHE A 2 11.28 0.84 38.73
C PHE A 2 11.03 -0.66 38.50
N GLN A 3 11.35 -1.51 39.46
CA GLN A 3 11.19 -2.96 39.37
C GLN A 3 10.28 -3.47 40.49
N ILE A 4 9.27 -4.25 40.13
CA ILE A 4 8.33 -4.91 41.04
C ILE A 4 8.36 -6.41 40.73
N THR A 5 8.46 -7.25 41.77
CA THR A 5 8.42 -8.71 41.66
C THR A 5 7.18 -9.22 42.40
N ALA A 6 6.35 -10.00 41.73
CA ALA A 6 5.09 -10.54 42.26
C ALA A 6 4.80 -11.96 41.73
N GLU A 7 3.99 -12.73 42.45
CA GLU A 7 3.46 -14.01 42.00
C GLU A 7 2.14 -13.83 41.25
N LEU A 8 1.88 -14.65 40.21
CA LEU A 8 0.65 -14.58 39.42
C LEU A 8 -0.52 -15.29 40.12
N PRO A 9 -1.77 -14.80 39.99
CA PRO A 9 -2.17 -13.61 39.22
C PRO A 9 -1.91 -12.30 39.99
N PHE A 10 -1.37 -11.28 39.30
CA PHE A 10 -1.19 -9.93 39.84
C PHE A 10 -1.73 -8.88 38.86
N ALA A 11 -2.11 -7.72 39.36
CA ALA A 11 -2.43 -6.53 38.57
C ALA A 11 -1.71 -5.31 39.15
N LEU A 12 -1.31 -4.38 38.28
CA LEU A 12 -0.64 -3.13 38.64
C LEU A 12 -1.18 -2.02 37.75
N ASP A 13 -1.67 -0.95 38.38
CA ASP A 13 -2.07 0.25 37.68
C ASP A 13 -0.98 1.31 37.77
N LEU A 14 -0.66 1.94 36.64
CA LEU A 14 0.24 3.08 36.56
C LEU A 14 -0.55 4.29 36.04
N ALA A 15 -0.94 5.18 36.94
CA ALA A 15 -1.71 6.37 36.59
C ALA A 15 -0.78 7.59 36.38
N PHE A 16 -0.97 8.28 35.26
CA PHE A 16 -0.34 9.58 35.00
C PHE A 16 -1.34 10.70 35.23
N VAL A 17 -1.00 11.67 36.08
CA VAL A 17 -1.85 12.83 36.40
C VAL A 17 -1.12 14.10 35.98
N SER A 18 -1.70 14.85 35.03
CA SER A 18 -1.17 16.14 34.54
C SER A 18 -1.97 17.34 35.06
N GLY A 19 -1.39 18.54 34.94
CA GLY A 19 -2.09 19.80 35.19
C GLY A 19 -2.25 20.13 36.67
N LEU A 20 -1.30 19.73 37.51
CA LEU A 20 -1.21 20.22 38.88
C LEU A 20 -0.65 21.65 38.85
N GLU A 21 -1.39 22.63 39.36
CA GLU A 21 -0.95 24.03 39.40
C GLU A 21 0.25 24.18 40.33
N ALA A 22 1.38 24.69 39.82
CA ALA A 22 2.64 24.81 40.55
C ALA A 22 2.55 25.68 41.83
N ASP A 23 1.58 26.59 41.92
CA ASP A 23 1.39 27.55 43.03
C ASP A 23 0.45 27.07 44.15
N THR A 24 -0.01 25.82 44.12
CA THR A 24 -0.85 25.25 45.17
C THR A 24 -0.05 24.54 46.27
N ASP A 25 -0.54 24.60 47.51
CA ASP A 25 0.05 23.92 48.67
C ASP A 25 0.28 22.43 48.39
N ALA A 26 1.44 21.89 48.76
CA ALA A 26 1.86 20.53 48.50
C ALA A 26 0.86 19.49 49.04
N GLU A 27 0.22 19.76 50.19
CA GLU A 27 -0.82 18.87 50.75
C GLU A 27 -2.08 18.86 49.88
N ARG A 28 -2.46 20.01 49.31
CA ARG A 28 -3.61 20.11 48.39
C ARG A 28 -3.32 19.40 47.08
N GLN A 29 -2.11 19.58 46.52
CA GLN A 29 -1.68 18.87 45.31
C GLN A 29 -1.67 17.35 45.52
N HIS A 30 -1.17 16.88 46.67
CA HIS A 30 -1.16 15.46 46.99
C HIS A 30 -2.57 14.89 47.12
N THR A 31 -3.47 15.62 47.79
CA THR A 31 -4.87 15.21 47.94
C THR A 31 -5.61 15.19 46.61
N GLU A 32 -5.42 16.19 45.75
CA GLU A 32 -6.07 16.28 44.44
C GLU A 32 -5.55 15.23 43.46
N SER A 33 -4.22 15.03 43.41
CA SER A 33 -3.62 13.98 42.59
C SER A 33 -4.04 12.58 43.06
N GLY A 34 -4.14 12.35 44.38
CA GLY A 34 -4.67 11.12 44.96
C GLY A 34 -6.10 10.84 44.50
N LYS A 35 -7.01 11.80 44.63
CA LYS A 35 -8.41 11.66 44.16
C LYS A 35 -8.52 11.39 42.66
N ARG A 36 -7.69 12.06 41.84
CA ARG A 36 -7.68 11.85 40.39
C ARG A 36 -7.12 10.47 40.02
N ALA A 37 -6.09 10.01 40.73
CA ALA A 37 -5.53 8.67 40.55
C ALA A 37 -6.53 7.58 40.98
N GLU A 38 -7.28 7.78 42.06
CA GLU A 38 -8.36 6.86 42.48
C GLU A 38 -9.42 6.68 41.38
N GLY A 39 -9.73 7.74 40.61
CA GLY A 39 -10.62 7.67 39.46
C GLY A 39 -10.05 6.94 38.22
N LEU A 40 -8.74 6.65 38.21
CA LEU A 40 -8.02 6.01 37.10
C LEU A 40 -7.34 4.69 37.51
N THR A 41 -7.68 4.14 38.68
CA THR A 41 -7.13 2.89 39.20
C THR A 41 -8.23 1.99 39.77
N GLY A 42 -7.92 0.72 40.01
CA GLY A 42 -8.78 -0.24 40.68
C GLY A 42 -10.15 -0.40 40.01
N SER A 43 -11.21 -0.34 40.82
CA SER A 43 -12.59 -0.53 40.34
C SER A 43 -13.08 0.59 39.41
N ALA A 44 -12.60 1.81 39.60
CA ALA A 44 -12.94 2.94 38.74
C ALA A 44 -12.37 2.73 37.33
N LEU A 45 -11.10 2.32 37.23
CA LEU A 45 -10.48 1.97 35.96
C LEU A 45 -11.22 0.80 35.28
N ASN A 46 -11.61 -0.25 36.02
CA ASN A 46 -12.38 -1.35 35.46
C ASN A 46 -13.72 -0.91 34.87
N GLY A 47 -14.43 0.01 35.55
CA GLY A 47 -15.67 0.60 35.04
C GLY A 47 -15.44 1.39 33.76
N LEU A 48 -14.38 2.21 33.71
CA LEU A 48 -14.00 2.97 32.51
C LEU A 48 -13.63 2.05 31.35
N LEU A 49 -12.85 0.98 31.59
CA LEU A 49 -12.47 0.00 30.57
C LEU A 49 -13.72 -0.65 29.95
N GLN A 50 -14.66 -1.14 30.76
CA GLN A 50 -15.91 -1.73 30.29
C GLN A 50 -16.76 -0.74 29.47
N GLN A 51 -16.85 0.51 29.93
CA GLN A 51 -17.57 1.56 29.21
C GLN A 51 -16.95 1.84 27.84
N HIS A 52 -15.62 1.97 27.78
CA HIS A 52 -14.91 2.25 26.53
C HIS A 52 -14.91 1.05 25.57
N GLU A 53 -14.84 -0.18 26.08
CA GLU A 53 -14.99 -1.40 25.28
C GLU A 53 -16.37 -1.48 24.62
N ALA A 54 -17.44 -1.25 25.39
CA ALA A 54 -18.81 -1.21 24.86
C ALA A 54 -19.01 -0.08 23.83
N ALA A 55 -18.39 1.08 24.07
CA ALA A 55 -18.42 2.21 23.14
C ALA A 55 -17.66 1.91 21.83
N PHE A 56 -16.49 1.26 21.92
CA PHE A 56 -15.72 0.79 20.76
C PHE A 56 -16.55 -0.18 19.93
N ASP A 57 -17.14 -1.19 20.55
CA ASP A 57 -17.97 -2.20 19.89
C ASP A 57 -19.18 -1.58 19.18
N SER A 58 -19.83 -0.63 19.84
CA SER A 58 -20.96 0.11 19.28
C SER A 58 -20.55 0.99 18.11
N ARG A 59 -19.37 1.64 18.16
CA ARG A 59 -18.83 2.43 17.03
C ARG A 59 -18.41 1.50 15.88
N PHE A 60 -17.73 0.40 16.16
CA PHE A 60 -17.31 -0.59 15.16
C PHE A 60 -18.48 -1.14 14.35
N LYS A 61 -19.53 -1.60 15.03
CA LYS A 61 -20.75 -2.09 14.35
C LYS A 61 -21.43 -1.00 13.52
N ARG A 62 -21.40 0.26 13.97
CA ARG A 62 -21.98 1.39 13.25
C ARG A 62 -21.18 1.78 12.02
N THR A 63 -19.84 1.70 12.09
CA THR A 63 -18.94 2.07 11.00
C THR A 63 -18.83 0.99 9.93
N PHE A 64 -18.77 -0.29 10.31
CA PHE A 64 -18.48 -1.39 9.38
C PHE A 64 -19.63 -2.40 9.23
N GLY A 65 -20.71 -2.24 9.98
CA GLY A 65 -21.88 -3.12 9.93
C GLY A 65 -21.69 -4.43 10.70
N SER A 66 -22.54 -5.41 10.37
CA SER A 66 -22.61 -6.72 11.06
C SER A 66 -21.82 -7.84 10.40
N PHE A 67 -21.15 -7.59 9.27
CA PHE A 67 -20.41 -8.62 8.51
C PHE A 67 -21.29 -9.83 8.11
N SER A 68 -22.56 -9.57 7.77
CA SER A 68 -23.57 -10.60 7.46
C SER A 68 -23.83 -10.79 5.96
N ALA A 69 -22.99 -10.20 5.09
CA ALA A 69 -23.12 -10.37 3.64
C ALA A 69 -22.87 -11.83 3.23
N PRO A 70 -23.52 -12.35 2.17
CA PRO A 70 -23.26 -13.69 1.65
C PRO A 70 -21.77 -13.97 1.42
N GLY A 71 -21.34 -15.20 1.71
CA GLY A 71 -19.94 -15.62 1.57
C GLY A 71 -18.98 -15.09 2.64
N THR A 72 -19.49 -14.39 3.67
CA THR A 72 -18.70 -13.94 4.82
C THR A 72 -18.63 -15.05 5.89
N PRO A 73 -17.45 -15.57 6.24
CA PRO A 73 -17.30 -16.65 7.22
C PRO A 73 -17.59 -16.17 8.65
N ALA A 74 -18.01 -17.09 9.51
CA ALA A 74 -18.15 -16.84 10.95
C ALA A 74 -16.78 -16.44 11.54
N GLY A 75 -16.78 -15.54 12.51
CA GLY A 75 -15.54 -14.99 13.10
C GLY A 75 -14.99 -13.76 12.35
N THR A 76 -15.47 -13.42 11.15
CA THR A 76 -14.99 -12.23 10.40
C THR A 76 -15.03 -10.95 11.23
N ALA A 77 -16.11 -10.71 11.98
CA ALA A 77 -16.24 -9.50 12.80
C ALA A 77 -15.19 -9.43 13.93
N GLU A 78 -14.84 -10.57 14.53
CA GLU A 78 -13.82 -10.64 15.58
C GLU A 78 -12.43 -10.35 15.02
N VAL A 79 -12.07 -11.01 13.91
CA VAL A 79 -10.80 -10.77 13.21
C VAL A 79 -10.70 -9.33 12.71
N ALA A 80 -11.81 -8.76 12.23
CA ALA A 80 -11.87 -7.38 11.77
C ALA A 80 -11.68 -6.37 12.92
N LYS A 81 -12.26 -6.61 14.11
CA LYS A 81 -11.98 -5.81 15.32
C LYS A 81 -10.50 -5.89 15.69
N ALA A 82 -9.93 -7.09 15.72
CA ALA A 82 -8.51 -7.28 16.02
C ALA A 82 -7.61 -6.56 15.00
N ALA A 83 -7.95 -6.62 13.72
CA ALA A 83 -7.21 -5.95 12.64
C ALA A 83 -7.21 -4.43 12.79
N LEU A 84 -8.38 -3.82 12.98
CA LEU A 84 -8.50 -2.38 13.17
C LEU A 84 -7.75 -1.94 14.42
N SER A 85 -7.96 -2.61 15.55
CA SER A 85 -7.31 -2.26 16.82
C SER A 85 -5.78 -2.34 16.73
N ASN A 86 -5.24 -3.37 16.06
CA ASN A 86 -3.80 -3.49 15.87
C ASN A 86 -3.24 -2.48 14.86
N LEU A 87 -3.97 -2.13 13.79
CA LEU A 87 -3.56 -1.05 12.88
C LEU A 87 -3.51 0.28 13.64
N LEU A 88 -4.55 0.64 14.39
CA LEU A 88 -4.57 1.86 15.21
C LEU A 88 -3.46 1.84 16.27
N GLY A 89 -3.25 0.70 16.93
CA GLY A 89 -2.18 0.48 17.90
C GLY A 89 -0.77 0.40 17.30
N SER A 90 -0.65 0.42 15.97
CA SER A 90 0.63 0.51 15.26
C SER A 90 1.05 1.96 14.98
N ILE A 91 0.12 2.91 15.11
CA ILE A 91 0.41 4.32 14.84
C ILE A 91 1.44 4.84 15.85
N GLY A 92 2.54 5.36 15.32
CA GLY A 92 3.66 5.89 16.08
C GLY A 92 3.98 7.33 15.71
N TYR A 93 4.71 7.99 16.60
CA TYR A 93 5.31 9.29 16.37
C TYR A 93 6.83 9.13 16.32
N PHE A 94 7.43 9.51 15.20
CA PHE A 94 8.86 9.43 14.93
C PHE A 94 9.43 10.83 14.73
N TYR A 95 10.68 11.07 15.14
CA TYR A 95 11.32 12.36 14.96
C TYR A 95 12.81 12.21 14.64
N GLY A 96 13.29 12.97 13.67
CA GLY A 96 14.71 13.03 13.30
C GLY A 96 14.88 13.15 11.79
N SER A 97 16.06 12.80 11.31
CA SER A 97 16.46 12.91 9.90
C SER A 97 16.65 11.55 9.24
N SER A 98 16.35 11.47 7.93
CA SER A 98 16.72 10.35 7.06
C SER A 98 18.12 10.55 6.47
N LEU A 99 18.80 9.47 6.07
CA LEU A 99 20.05 9.56 5.33
C LEU A 99 19.79 9.52 3.83
N ILE A 100 20.27 10.52 3.09
CA ILE A 100 20.00 10.70 1.66
C ILE A 100 21.31 10.65 0.87
N ALA A 101 21.34 9.81 -0.16
CA ALA A 101 22.44 9.79 -1.12
C ALA A 101 22.33 10.97 -2.09
N LEU A 102 23.40 11.76 -2.20
CA LEU A 102 23.50 12.84 -3.19
C LEU A 102 23.74 12.26 -4.59
N PRO A 103 23.30 12.94 -5.66
CA PRO A 103 23.65 12.56 -7.02
C PRO A 103 25.19 12.47 -7.18
N PRO A 104 25.71 11.53 -7.99
CA PRO A 104 27.15 11.47 -8.27
C PRO A 104 27.67 12.81 -8.83
N ASP A 105 28.79 13.29 -8.32
CA ASP A 105 29.45 14.49 -8.86
C ASP A 105 29.86 14.24 -10.33
N ARG A 106 29.67 15.26 -11.18
CA ARG A 106 30.08 15.25 -12.60
C ARG A 106 31.60 15.09 -12.77
N SER A 107 32.38 15.23 -11.70
CA SER A 107 33.86 15.11 -11.69
C SER A 107 34.40 13.68 -11.85
N GLY A 108 33.56 12.65 -11.95
CA GLY A 108 33.96 11.34 -12.46
C GLY A 108 34.90 10.51 -11.58
N LYS A 109 35.04 10.82 -10.27
CA LYS A 109 35.73 9.92 -9.34
C LYS A 109 34.82 8.73 -8.97
N PRO A 110 35.19 7.49 -9.33
CA PRO A 110 34.41 6.32 -8.95
C PRO A 110 34.54 6.06 -7.45
N GLY A 111 33.43 5.84 -6.75
CA GLY A 111 33.45 5.05 -5.51
C GLY A 111 32.97 5.69 -4.20
N GLN A 112 32.62 6.97 -4.13
CA GLN A 112 32.00 7.53 -2.92
C GLN A 112 30.84 8.46 -3.27
N GLN A 113 29.62 7.91 -3.18
CA GLN A 113 28.41 8.71 -3.22
C GLN A 113 28.25 9.39 -1.85
N SER A 114 28.31 10.72 -1.81
CA SER A 114 28.13 11.47 -0.57
C SER A 114 26.75 11.23 0.02
N VAL A 115 26.68 10.94 1.33
CA VAL A 115 25.43 10.76 2.07
C VAL A 115 25.30 11.90 3.06
N VAL A 116 24.13 12.55 3.07
CA VAL A 116 23.82 13.66 3.98
C VAL A 116 22.54 13.38 4.74
N PRO A 117 22.41 13.84 6.00
CA PRO A 117 21.12 13.83 6.68
C PRO A 117 20.14 14.80 6.00
N SER A 118 18.86 14.46 5.99
CA SER A 118 17.77 15.41 5.73
C SER A 118 17.65 16.42 6.86
N TRP A 119 16.71 17.35 6.74
CA TRP A 119 16.24 18.13 7.90
C TRP A 119 15.58 17.18 8.92
N ASP A 120 15.62 17.58 10.19
CA ASP A 120 14.85 16.89 11.22
C ASP A 120 13.37 17.19 11.04
N ALA A 121 12.56 16.15 11.03
CA ALA A 121 11.12 16.26 10.84
C ALA A 121 10.37 15.23 11.71
N PRO A 122 9.14 15.57 12.15
CA PRO A 122 8.24 14.60 12.73
C PRO A 122 7.57 13.75 11.64
N LEU A 123 7.21 12.51 12.00
CA LEU A 123 6.30 11.68 11.24
C LEU A 123 5.33 10.98 12.20
N PHE A 124 4.05 11.28 12.05
CA PHE A 124 2.97 10.56 12.71
C PHE A 124 2.33 9.62 11.70
N THR A 125 2.45 8.30 11.89
CA THR A 125 2.11 7.31 10.85
C THR A 125 1.80 5.95 11.43
N ALA A 126 0.96 5.17 10.73
CA ALA A 126 0.88 3.72 10.94
C ALA A 126 2.16 3.02 10.45
N VAL A 127 2.39 1.79 10.91
CA VAL A 127 3.54 0.98 10.50
C VAL A 127 3.09 -0.40 10.02
N PRO A 128 3.73 -1.01 9.00
CA PRO A 128 3.27 -2.30 8.44
C PRO A 128 3.28 -3.43 9.47
N SER A 129 4.30 -3.46 10.33
CA SER A 129 4.49 -4.47 11.38
C SER A 129 5.28 -3.88 12.54
N ARG A 130 4.73 -3.98 13.76
CA ARG A 130 5.39 -3.48 14.98
C ARG A 130 6.70 -4.22 15.29
N SER A 131 6.81 -5.49 14.88
CA SER A 131 7.96 -6.34 15.21
C SER A 131 9.12 -6.20 14.23
N PHE A 132 8.82 -6.06 12.92
CA PHE A 132 9.83 -6.07 11.85
C PHE A 132 10.01 -4.72 11.17
N PHE A 133 8.91 -3.96 11.05
CA PHE A 133 8.85 -2.73 10.28
C PHE A 133 8.30 -1.56 11.12
N PRO A 134 8.87 -1.23 12.30
CA PRO A 134 8.32 -0.17 13.18
C PRO A 134 8.70 1.23 12.68
N ARG A 135 8.33 1.56 11.44
CA ARG A 135 8.64 2.82 10.75
C ARG A 135 7.70 3.05 9.57
N GLY A 136 7.67 4.28 9.06
CA GLY A 136 6.82 4.65 7.93
C GLY A 136 7.32 4.10 6.60
N PHE A 137 6.41 3.50 5.82
CA PHE A 137 6.63 3.09 4.43
C PHE A 137 5.60 3.79 3.53
N LEU A 138 6.08 4.51 2.52
CA LEU A 138 5.27 5.46 1.75
C LEU A 138 4.09 4.79 1.04
N TRP A 139 4.34 3.68 0.34
CA TRP A 139 3.28 3.02 -0.40
C TRP A 139 2.33 2.17 0.48
N ASP A 140 2.81 1.64 1.61
CA ASP A 140 1.96 0.96 2.60
C ASP A 140 0.92 1.94 3.18
N GLU A 141 1.33 3.18 3.44
CA GLU A 141 0.48 4.14 4.15
C GLU A 141 -0.81 4.47 3.40
N GLY A 142 -0.79 4.53 2.08
CA GLY A 142 -2.03 4.72 1.31
C GLY A 142 -3.05 3.62 1.58
N PHE A 143 -2.62 2.37 1.77
CA PHE A 143 -3.50 1.26 2.14
C PHE A 143 -3.95 1.33 3.60
N HIS A 144 -3.10 1.77 4.52
CA HIS A 144 -3.48 2.01 5.92
C HIS A 144 -4.61 3.03 6.00
N GLN A 145 -4.47 4.14 5.27
CA GLN A 145 -5.37 5.28 5.34
C GLN A 145 -6.74 5.00 4.70
N LEU A 146 -6.86 4.03 3.78
CA LEU A 146 -8.16 3.54 3.32
C LEU A 146 -9.04 3.04 4.49
N LEU A 147 -8.44 2.36 5.48
CA LEU A 147 -9.16 1.88 6.66
C LEU A 147 -9.23 2.93 7.77
N VAL A 148 -8.10 3.57 8.11
CA VAL A 148 -8.04 4.55 9.21
C VAL A 148 -9.06 5.66 8.99
N ARG A 149 -9.18 6.19 7.76
CA ARG A 149 -10.14 7.25 7.45
C ARG A 149 -11.60 6.85 7.68
N LYS A 150 -11.98 5.60 7.42
CA LYS A 150 -13.35 5.11 7.67
C LYS A 150 -13.65 5.05 9.18
N TRP A 151 -12.63 4.85 10.00
CA TRP A 151 -12.76 4.90 11.46
C TRP A 151 -12.70 6.34 11.99
N ASP A 152 -11.64 7.08 11.66
CA ASP A 152 -11.32 8.40 12.17
C ASP A 152 -10.70 9.29 11.07
N ARG A 153 -11.54 10.19 10.53
CA ARG A 153 -11.19 11.06 9.40
C ARG A 153 -10.13 12.10 9.78
N ARG A 154 -10.20 12.68 10.99
CA ARG A 154 -9.21 13.64 11.49
C ARG A 154 -7.85 12.99 11.63
N LEU A 155 -7.79 11.82 12.28
CA LEU A 155 -6.55 11.05 12.42
C LEU A 155 -5.90 10.79 11.07
N SER A 156 -6.70 10.44 10.05
CA SER A 156 -6.18 10.22 8.70
C SER A 156 -5.60 11.48 8.07
N ARG A 157 -6.27 12.64 8.19
CA ARG A 157 -5.73 13.92 7.71
C ARG A 157 -4.41 14.28 8.37
N ASP A 158 -4.32 14.12 9.69
CA ASP A 158 -3.09 14.42 10.44
C ASP A 158 -1.92 13.56 9.93
N ILE A 159 -2.14 12.27 9.68
CA ILE A 159 -1.12 11.36 9.15
C ILE A 159 -0.72 11.73 7.71
N LEU A 160 -1.70 11.97 6.82
CA LEU A 160 -1.44 12.37 5.44
C LEU A 160 -0.67 13.69 5.36
N ALA A 161 -0.99 14.66 6.23
CA ALA A 161 -0.26 15.92 6.34
C ALA A 161 1.22 15.70 6.69
N HIS A 162 1.52 14.87 7.70
CA HIS A 162 2.90 14.56 8.09
C HIS A 162 3.68 13.94 6.94
N TRP A 163 3.08 13.02 6.15
CA TRP A 163 3.75 12.46 4.98
C TRP A 163 4.05 13.50 3.90
N LEU A 164 3.12 14.42 3.63
CA LEU A 164 3.32 15.49 2.65
C LEU A 164 4.34 16.55 3.13
N ASP A 165 4.54 16.69 4.44
CA ASP A 165 5.56 17.57 5.04
C ASP A 165 6.98 17.03 4.95
N LEU A 166 7.16 15.73 4.69
CA LEU A 166 8.48 15.11 4.44
C LEU A 166 8.99 15.33 3.00
N MET A 167 8.21 16.02 2.17
CA MET A 167 8.56 16.30 0.78
C MET A 167 9.70 17.31 0.69
N ASN A 168 10.71 16.99 -0.12
CA ASN A 168 11.79 17.94 -0.41
C ASN A 168 11.36 19.00 -1.44
N SER A 169 12.22 19.99 -1.68
CA SER A 169 11.99 21.08 -2.64
C SER A 169 11.78 20.62 -4.09
N HIS A 170 12.11 19.37 -4.42
CA HIS A 170 11.91 18.80 -5.75
C HIS A 170 10.61 18.00 -5.88
N GLY A 171 9.83 17.86 -4.81
CA GLY A 171 8.62 17.05 -4.80
C GLY A 171 8.86 15.57 -4.45
N TRP A 172 10.05 15.18 -4.00
CA TRP A 172 10.35 13.79 -3.64
C TRP A 172 10.07 13.51 -2.15
N ILE A 173 9.54 12.32 -1.87
CA ILE A 173 9.36 11.76 -0.53
C ILE A 173 10.08 10.41 -0.48
N ALA A 174 10.92 10.20 0.54
CA ALA A 174 11.58 8.91 0.72
C ALA A 174 10.57 7.76 0.93
N ARG A 175 10.84 6.62 0.27
CA ARG A 175 9.97 5.43 0.33
C ARG A 175 9.89 4.81 1.72
N GLU A 176 10.96 4.94 2.50
CA GLU A 176 11.11 4.36 3.84
C GLU A 176 11.69 5.41 4.77
N GLN A 177 10.96 5.71 5.85
CA GLN A 177 11.25 6.83 6.75
C GLN A 177 12.00 6.32 7.98
N ILE A 178 13.33 6.47 7.96
CA ILE A 178 14.24 5.96 9.00
C ILE A 178 14.76 7.14 9.81
N LEU A 179 13.90 7.67 10.67
CA LEU A 179 14.12 8.93 11.39
C LEU A 179 14.81 8.67 12.74
N GLY A 180 16.03 9.19 12.88
CA GLY A 180 16.79 9.11 14.14
C GLY A 180 17.47 7.77 14.41
N ALA A 181 18.22 7.70 15.52
CA ALA A 181 19.10 6.57 15.83
C ALA A 181 18.33 5.28 16.18
N GLU A 182 17.19 5.40 16.86
CA GLU A 182 16.35 4.25 17.23
C GLU A 182 15.86 3.51 15.98
N ALA A 183 15.28 4.23 15.01
CA ALA A 183 14.81 3.64 13.76
C ALA A 183 15.97 2.98 12.99
N ARG A 184 17.13 3.64 12.89
CA ARG A 184 18.31 3.11 12.17
C ARG A 184 18.84 1.81 12.79
N SER A 185 18.75 1.65 14.11
CA SER A 185 19.20 0.42 14.80
C SER A 185 18.43 -0.84 14.39
N ARG A 186 17.24 -0.68 13.79
CA ARG A 186 16.36 -1.76 13.34
C ARG A 186 16.49 -2.08 11.84
N VAL A 187 17.40 -1.42 11.12
CA VAL A 187 17.54 -1.55 9.65
C VAL A 187 18.98 -1.93 9.29
N PRO A 188 19.20 -2.97 8.47
CA PRO A 188 20.54 -3.27 7.94
C PRO A 188 21.10 -2.07 7.17
N ALA A 189 22.40 -1.81 7.30
CA ALA A 189 23.05 -0.61 6.77
C ALA A 189 22.79 -0.35 5.27
N ASP A 190 22.69 -1.42 4.48
CA ASP A 190 22.45 -1.36 3.03
C ASP A 190 21.10 -0.72 2.65
N PHE A 191 20.12 -0.72 3.56
CA PHE A 191 18.77 -0.18 3.32
C PHE A 191 18.53 1.18 3.98
N VAL A 192 19.47 1.68 4.79
CA VAL A 192 19.28 2.93 5.53
C VAL A 192 19.26 4.14 4.58
N VAL A 193 20.13 4.14 3.58
CA VAL A 193 20.34 5.30 2.71
C VAL A 193 19.24 5.37 1.64
N GLN A 194 18.48 6.45 1.67
CA GLN A 194 17.43 6.76 0.71
C GLN A 194 18.01 7.45 -0.52
N ARG A 195 17.41 7.21 -1.69
CA ARG A 195 17.89 7.72 -2.99
C ARG A 195 16.84 8.61 -3.64
N PRO A 196 17.12 9.90 -3.94
CA PRO A 196 16.13 10.83 -4.51
C PRO A 196 15.65 10.53 -5.92
N ASP A 197 16.22 9.56 -6.62
CA ASP A 197 15.73 9.02 -7.91
C ASP A 197 14.84 7.78 -7.73
N SER A 198 14.84 7.18 -6.53
CA SER A 198 13.97 6.07 -6.16
C SER A 198 12.57 6.55 -5.80
N ALA A 199 11.61 6.17 -6.63
CA ALA A 199 10.20 6.36 -6.39
C ALA A 199 9.58 5.22 -5.56
N ASN A 200 8.29 5.35 -5.25
CA ASN A 200 7.44 4.28 -4.70
C ASN A 200 5.98 4.46 -5.17
N PRO A 201 5.12 3.43 -5.31
CA PRO A 201 3.74 3.63 -5.74
C PRO A 201 3.04 4.76 -4.97
N PRO A 202 2.41 5.73 -5.65
CA PRO A 202 1.86 6.90 -4.99
C PRO A 202 0.47 6.61 -4.40
N THR A 203 0.40 5.61 -3.53
CA THR A 203 -0.84 5.06 -2.97
C THR A 203 -1.60 6.06 -2.10
N LEU A 204 -0.95 7.13 -1.60
CA LEU A 204 -1.65 8.23 -0.90
C LEU A 204 -2.76 8.86 -1.76
N PHE A 205 -2.67 8.79 -3.09
CA PHE A 205 -3.77 9.24 -3.95
C PHE A 205 -5.04 8.39 -3.82
N LEU A 206 -4.96 7.14 -3.34
CA LEU A 206 -6.13 6.30 -3.10
C LEU A 206 -7.10 6.95 -2.08
N PRO A 207 -6.72 7.16 -0.80
CA PRO A 207 -7.60 7.79 0.17
C PRO A 207 -7.90 9.25 -0.15
N LEU A 208 -7.00 9.99 -0.82
CA LEU A 208 -7.24 11.39 -1.21
C LEU A 208 -8.32 11.50 -2.31
N SER A 209 -8.31 10.59 -3.29
CA SER A 209 -9.34 10.52 -4.33
C SER A 209 -10.71 10.15 -3.75
N ASP A 210 -10.73 9.18 -2.81
CA ASP A 210 -11.95 8.79 -2.11
C ASP A 210 -12.49 9.95 -1.26
N MET A 211 -11.61 10.67 -0.56
CA MET A 211 -11.95 11.87 0.20
C MET A 211 -12.57 12.96 -0.67
N ALA A 212 -11.96 13.28 -1.81
CA ALA A 212 -12.48 14.29 -2.74
C ALA A 212 -13.85 13.90 -3.30
N SER A 213 -14.04 12.62 -3.64
CA SER A 213 -15.30 12.11 -4.17
C SER A 213 -16.42 12.13 -3.12
N GLU A 214 -16.12 11.80 -1.87
CA GLU A 214 -17.08 11.88 -0.76
C GLU A 214 -17.49 13.33 -0.45
N VAL A 215 -16.52 14.26 -0.39
CA VAL A 215 -16.83 15.69 -0.20
C VAL A 215 -17.71 16.21 -1.33
N ALA A 216 -17.40 15.84 -2.58
CA ALA A 216 -18.22 16.22 -3.74
C ALA A 216 -19.65 15.69 -3.67
N ALA A 217 -19.81 14.41 -3.29
CA ALA A 217 -21.12 13.79 -3.13
C ALA A 217 -21.93 14.44 -2.01
N ASP A 218 -21.29 14.79 -0.90
CA ASP A 218 -21.92 15.48 0.23
C ASP A 218 -22.39 16.90 -0.18
N MET A 219 -21.56 17.66 -0.90
CA MET A 219 -21.93 18.98 -1.42
C MET A 219 -23.11 18.89 -2.42
N ALA A 220 -23.11 17.88 -3.29
CA ALA A 220 -24.20 17.66 -4.23
C ALA A 220 -25.51 17.31 -3.51
N ALA A 221 -25.46 16.50 -2.46
CA ALA A 221 -26.63 16.13 -1.66
C ALA A 221 -27.24 17.30 -0.88
N GLU A 222 -26.45 18.29 -0.47
CA GLU A 222 -26.96 19.52 0.16
C GLU A 222 -27.70 20.44 -0.83
N LEU A 223 -27.36 20.35 -2.11
CA LEU A 223 -27.98 21.12 -3.19
C LEU A 223 -29.22 20.42 -3.79
N ASP A 224 -29.48 19.16 -3.44
CA ASP A 224 -30.65 18.40 -3.93
C ASP A 224 -31.94 18.93 -3.26
N PRO A 225 -32.90 19.46 -4.04
CA PRO A 225 -34.17 19.94 -3.50
C PRO A 225 -35.08 18.82 -2.98
N ASP A 226 -34.79 17.53 -3.25
CA ASP A 226 -35.54 16.39 -2.74
C ASP A 226 -34.84 15.74 -1.51
N PRO A 227 -35.34 15.97 -0.28
CA PRO A 227 -34.73 15.45 0.94
C PRO A 227 -34.73 13.91 1.04
N LYS A 228 -35.51 13.19 0.21
CA LYS A 228 -35.49 11.72 0.19
C LYS A 228 -34.31 11.17 -0.62
N ARG A 229 -33.87 11.87 -1.67
CA ARG A 229 -32.71 11.48 -2.48
C ARG A 229 -31.39 11.82 -1.81
N ALA A 230 -31.33 12.94 -1.08
CA ALA A 230 -30.19 13.30 -0.23
C ALA A 230 -29.89 12.25 0.87
N ALA A 231 -30.88 11.44 1.27
CA ALA A 231 -30.74 10.38 2.26
C ALA A 231 -30.36 9.00 1.66
N GLU A 232 -30.42 8.83 0.33
CA GLU A 232 -30.18 7.56 -0.38
C GLU A 232 -28.76 7.45 -0.96
N VAL A 233 -27.84 8.37 -0.62
CA VAL A 233 -26.44 8.30 -1.10
C VAL A 233 -25.81 6.95 -0.68
N PRO A 234 -25.39 6.09 -1.63
CA PRO A 234 -24.91 4.76 -1.31
C PRO A 234 -23.54 4.84 -0.64
N GLY A 235 -23.48 4.50 0.64
CA GLY A 235 -22.25 4.31 1.40
C GLY A 235 -22.60 3.85 2.80
N LYS A 236 -22.26 2.60 3.16
CA LYS A 236 -22.51 2.00 4.49
C LYS A 236 -21.58 2.62 5.57
N GLY A 237 -21.48 3.94 5.65
CA GLY A 237 -20.67 4.66 6.63
C GLY A 237 -21.45 5.83 7.25
N LEU A 238 -21.01 6.30 8.42
CA LEU A 238 -21.53 7.55 8.97
C LEU A 238 -21.20 8.69 8.00
N ARG A 239 -22.23 9.42 7.55
CA ARG A 239 -22.04 10.70 6.87
C ARG A 239 -21.21 11.61 7.77
N ALA A 240 -20.21 12.27 7.20
CA ALA A 240 -19.39 13.22 7.94
C ALA A 240 -20.28 14.37 8.47
N SER A 241 -19.91 14.94 9.62
CA SER A 241 -20.56 16.18 10.05
C SER A 241 -20.16 17.31 9.09
N PRO A 242 -20.98 18.38 8.94
CA PRO A 242 -20.61 19.52 8.10
C PRO A 242 -19.25 20.13 8.45
N ALA A 243 -18.90 20.18 9.74
CA ALA A 243 -17.58 20.63 10.19
C ALA A 243 -16.45 19.71 9.69
N GLU A 244 -16.68 18.40 9.68
CA GLU A 244 -15.70 17.43 9.20
C GLU A 244 -15.55 17.47 7.67
N GLN A 245 -16.64 17.67 6.93
CA GLN A 245 -16.62 17.88 5.48
C GLN A 245 -15.84 19.13 5.11
N ALA A 246 -16.08 20.25 5.82
CA ALA A 246 -15.33 21.48 5.62
C ALA A 246 -13.83 21.29 5.92
N ALA A 247 -13.49 20.57 6.98
CA ALA A 247 -12.09 20.27 7.32
C ALA A 247 -11.40 19.37 6.28
N GLU A 248 -12.11 18.41 5.68
CA GLU A 248 -11.59 17.60 4.57
C GLU A 248 -11.40 18.45 3.30
N ALA A 249 -12.35 19.31 2.96
CA ALA A 249 -12.22 20.21 1.81
C ALA A 249 -11.04 21.19 1.97
N GLU A 250 -10.90 21.79 3.15
CA GLU A 250 -9.78 22.67 3.49
C GLU A 250 -8.44 21.94 3.41
N PHE A 251 -8.36 20.74 3.97
CA PHE A 251 -7.15 19.91 3.90
C PHE A 251 -6.77 19.59 2.45
N LEU A 252 -7.73 19.21 1.60
CA LEU A 252 -7.48 18.92 0.18
C LEU A 252 -6.95 20.14 -0.56
N LEU A 253 -7.50 21.33 -0.31
CA LEU A 253 -7.02 22.59 -0.87
C LEU A 253 -5.58 22.91 -0.41
N GLN A 254 -5.28 22.73 0.87
CA GLN A 254 -3.94 22.97 1.42
C GLN A 254 -2.91 21.94 0.94
N ALA A 255 -3.33 20.69 0.74
CA ALA A 255 -2.48 19.62 0.24
C ALA A 255 -2.19 19.76 -1.26
N PHE A 256 -3.09 20.39 -2.03
CA PHE A 256 -3.02 20.40 -3.49
C PHE A 256 -1.65 20.83 -4.05
N PRO A 257 -1.00 21.94 -3.62
CA PRO A 257 0.31 22.33 -4.16
C PRO A 257 1.39 21.27 -3.93
N ARG A 258 1.35 20.55 -2.81
CA ARG A 258 2.28 19.44 -2.53
C ARG A 258 1.99 18.25 -3.43
N LEU A 259 0.71 17.91 -3.63
CA LEU A 259 0.31 16.85 -4.55
C LEU A 259 0.73 17.16 -6.00
N GLN A 260 0.63 18.42 -6.43
CA GLN A 260 1.14 18.88 -7.72
C GLN A 260 2.66 18.71 -7.82
N ALA A 261 3.42 19.11 -6.79
CA ALA A 261 4.87 18.95 -6.75
C ALA A 261 5.27 17.47 -6.81
N TRP A 262 4.58 16.60 -6.06
CA TRP A 262 4.83 15.17 -6.05
C TRP A 262 4.53 14.52 -7.40
N PHE A 263 3.38 14.83 -7.99
CA PHE A 263 3.02 14.37 -9.32
C PHE A 263 4.03 14.86 -10.37
N GLY A 264 4.42 16.14 -10.31
CA GLY A 264 5.40 16.74 -11.21
C GLY A 264 6.77 16.04 -11.11
N TRP A 265 7.21 15.73 -9.89
CA TRP A 265 8.43 14.96 -9.65
C TRP A 265 8.36 13.57 -10.29
N PHE A 266 7.26 12.84 -10.09
CA PHE A 266 7.05 11.54 -10.74
C PHE A 266 7.11 11.63 -12.25
N ASN A 267 6.34 12.58 -12.80
CA ASN A 267 6.17 12.74 -14.23
C ASN A 267 7.49 13.10 -14.92
N ALA A 268 8.35 13.88 -14.26
CA ALA A 268 9.67 14.24 -14.76
C ALA A 268 10.70 13.11 -14.58
N THR A 269 10.80 12.54 -13.38
CA THR A 269 11.92 11.65 -13.03
C THR A 269 11.71 10.20 -13.50
N GLN A 270 10.45 9.76 -13.61
CA GLN A 270 10.10 8.39 -13.93
C GLN A 270 9.60 8.21 -15.38
N ALA A 271 9.72 9.24 -16.23
CA ALA A 271 9.36 9.17 -17.65
C ALA A 271 10.04 7.99 -18.36
N GLY A 272 9.31 7.31 -19.24
CA GLY A 272 9.82 6.23 -20.08
C GLY A 272 10.51 6.72 -21.35
N PRO A 273 10.98 5.80 -22.21
CA PRO A 273 11.71 6.13 -23.43
C PRO A 273 10.83 6.76 -24.53
N VAL A 274 9.51 6.57 -24.46
CA VAL A 274 8.55 7.11 -25.43
C VAL A 274 7.44 7.89 -24.72
N ALA A 275 6.74 8.76 -25.45
CA ALA A 275 5.64 9.56 -24.91
C ALA A 275 4.61 8.70 -24.15
N HIS A 276 4.16 9.20 -23.00
CA HIS A 276 3.15 8.56 -22.13
C HIS A 276 3.52 7.17 -21.58
N SER A 277 4.78 6.75 -21.73
CA SER A 277 5.34 5.59 -21.04
C SER A 277 6.08 6.03 -19.78
N TYR A 278 6.19 5.12 -18.82
CA TYR A 278 6.91 5.33 -17.57
C TYR A 278 7.82 4.15 -17.26
N ARG A 279 8.87 4.39 -16.49
CA ARG A 279 9.85 3.36 -16.09
C ARG A 279 10.42 3.66 -14.70
N TRP A 280 10.16 2.76 -13.77
CA TRP A 280 10.85 2.69 -12.47
C TRP A 280 12.39 2.82 -12.59
N ARG A 281 12.98 3.67 -11.77
CA ARG A 281 14.45 3.77 -11.62
C ARG A 281 14.97 2.81 -10.54
N GLY A 282 16.29 2.61 -10.50
CA GLY A 282 16.97 1.86 -9.44
C GLY A 282 17.15 0.35 -9.67
N ARG A 283 16.79 -0.20 -10.84
CA ARG A 283 17.10 -1.61 -11.18
C ARG A 283 18.60 -1.80 -11.46
N ASP A 284 19.18 -2.89 -10.96
CA ASP A 284 20.59 -3.23 -11.20
C ASP A 284 20.78 -3.98 -12.53
N ALA A 285 21.31 -3.28 -13.54
CA ALA A 285 21.60 -3.88 -14.85
C ALA A 285 22.84 -4.79 -14.85
N SER A 286 23.67 -4.74 -13.81
CA SER A 286 24.98 -5.39 -13.73
C SER A 286 25.01 -6.63 -12.85
N THR A 287 23.91 -6.95 -12.17
CA THR A 287 23.85 -8.10 -11.26
C THR A 287 24.12 -9.42 -11.98
N VAL A 288 25.03 -10.19 -11.39
CA VAL A 288 25.37 -11.57 -11.80
C VAL A 288 24.89 -12.62 -10.80
N ARG A 289 24.25 -12.18 -9.71
CA ARG A 289 23.78 -13.05 -8.61
C ARG A 289 22.26 -13.22 -8.63
N GLU A 290 21.54 -12.24 -9.13
CA GLU A 290 20.08 -12.28 -9.22
C GLU A 290 19.63 -12.98 -10.49
N LEU A 291 18.68 -13.92 -10.39
CA LEU A 291 18.04 -14.56 -11.54
C LEU A 291 17.35 -13.51 -12.44
N ASN A 292 16.65 -12.56 -11.81
CA ASN A 292 16.04 -11.41 -12.45
C ASN A 292 16.30 -10.16 -11.57
N PRO A 293 16.80 -9.04 -12.14
CA PRO A 293 17.11 -7.86 -11.34
C PRO A 293 15.88 -7.29 -10.62
N LYS A 294 15.99 -7.04 -9.30
CA LYS A 294 14.89 -6.51 -8.48
C LYS A 294 14.43 -5.12 -8.95
N THR A 295 13.19 -4.77 -8.60
CA THR A 295 12.58 -3.43 -8.80
C THR A 295 11.98 -2.91 -7.49
N LEU A 296 12.83 -2.67 -6.49
CA LEU A 296 12.43 -2.25 -5.13
C LEU A 296 11.56 -0.98 -5.10
N THR A 297 11.76 -0.10 -6.08
CA THR A 297 11.00 1.15 -6.24
C THR A 297 9.54 0.90 -6.61
N SER A 298 9.19 -0.25 -7.16
CA SER A 298 7.80 -0.55 -7.50
C SER A 298 6.97 -1.07 -6.32
N GLY A 299 7.59 -1.42 -5.18
CA GLY A 299 6.95 -2.13 -4.08
C GLY A 299 6.72 -3.64 -4.33
N LEU A 300 6.92 -4.11 -5.58
CA LEU A 300 6.88 -5.52 -5.96
C LEU A 300 8.30 -6.03 -6.25
N ASP A 301 9.11 -6.12 -5.21
CA ASP A 301 10.58 -6.21 -5.26
C ASP A 301 11.16 -7.21 -6.27
N ASP A 302 10.73 -8.48 -6.23
CA ASP A 302 11.22 -9.55 -7.10
C ASP A 302 10.21 -9.95 -8.18
N TYR A 303 9.12 -9.19 -8.39
CA TYR A 303 8.21 -9.44 -9.50
C TYR A 303 9.00 -9.38 -10.81
N PRO A 304 8.94 -10.43 -11.66
CA PRO A 304 9.87 -10.56 -12.76
C PRO A 304 9.57 -9.52 -13.85
N ARG A 305 10.58 -8.73 -14.19
CA ARG A 305 10.54 -7.74 -15.28
C ARG A 305 11.54 -8.13 -16.37
N ALA A 306 11.83 -7.22 -17.31
CA ALA A 306 12.82 -7.45 -18.35
C ALA A 306 14.14 -7.96 -17.73
N SER A 307 14.71 -9.03 -18.30
CA SER A 307 15.82 -9.74 -17.66
C SER A 307 17.14 -8.97 -17.79
N HIS A 308 17.22 -8.02 -18.70
CA HIS A 308 18.37 -7.13 -18.89
C HIS A 308 17.88 -5.69 -18.81
N PRO A 309 17.96 -5.05 -17.62
CA PRO A 309 17.48 -3.70 -17.45
C PRO A 309 18.17 -2.72 -18.39
N THR A 310 17.37 -1.90 -19.09
CA THR A 310 17.86 -0.84 -19.97
C THR A 310 16.96 0.39 -19.87
N LYS A 311 17.35 1.49 -20.51
CA LYS A 311 16.50 2.68 -20.61
C LYS A 311 15.22 2.46 -21.43
N GLU A 312 15.16 1.37 -22.21
CA GLU A 312 14.05 1.05 -23.13
C GLU A 312 12.85 0.37 -22.45
N GLU A 313 12.93 0.11 -21.13
CA GLU A 313 11.82 -0.53 -20.44
C GLU A 313 10.60 0.38 -20.34
N ARG A 314 9.41 -0.25 -20.34
CA ARG A 314 8.13 0.41 -20.09
C ARG A 314 7.38 -0.42 -19.06
N HIS A 315 7.00 0.21 -17.94
CA HIS A 315 6.38 -0.43 -16.79
C HIS A 315 4.90 -0.07 -16.69
N VAL A 316 4.02 -1.06 -16.91
CA VAL A 316 2.57 -0.82 -17.05
C VAL A 316 1.93 -0.38 -15.73
N ASP A 317 2.40 -0.94 -14.61
CA ASP A 317 1.95 -0.59 -13.26
C ASP A 317 2.19 0.89 -12.95
N LEU A 318 3.38 1.39 -13.26
CA LEU A 318 3.71 2.80 -13.06
C LEU A 318 2.87 3.73 -13.94
N ARG A 319 2.63 3.37 -15.21
CA ARG A 319 1.73 4.14 -16.08
C ARG A 319 0.32 4.23 -15.47
N CYS A 320 -0.19 3.14 -14.92
CA CYS A 320 -1.50 3.10 -14.29
C CYS A 320 -1.55 3.92 -12.98
N TRP A 321 -0.49 3.90 -12.19
CA TRP A 321 -0.37 4.79 -11.02
C TRP A 321 -0.40 6.27 -11.39
N MET A 322 0.26 6.65 -12.48
CA MET A 322 0.23 8.04 -12.96
C MET A 322 -1.15 8.45 -13.48
N ALA A 323 -1.90 7.51 -14.09
CA ALA A 323 -3.29 7.74 -14.46
C ALA A 323 -4.18 8.01 -13.24
N LEU A 324 -4.04 7.20 -12.17
CA LEU A 324 -4.75 7.42 -10.90
C LEU A 324 -4.39 8.77 -10.29
N ALA A 325 -3.10 9.10 -10.21
CA ALA A 325 -2.63 10.35 -9.61
C ALA A 325 -3.16 11.59 -10.37
N ALA A 326 -3.12 11.56 -11.70
CA ALA A 326 -3.69 12.62 -12.53
C ALA A 326 -5.21 12.74 -12.32
N SER A 327 -5.93 11.61 -12.31
CA SER A 327 -7.38 11.60 -12.06
C SER A 327 -7.73 12.13 -10.67
N SER A 328 -6.91 11.85 -9.67
CA SER A 328 -7.08 12.33 -8.30
C SER A 328 -6.91 13.84 -8.22
N LEU A 329 -5.89 14.39 -8.90
CA LEU A 329 -5.69 15.84 -8.99
C LEU A 329 -6.83 16.55 -9.72
N VAL A 330 -7.38 15.94 -10.78
CA VAL A 330 -8.58 16.48 -11.46
C VAL A 330 -9.79 16.46 -10.53
N SER A 331 -10.02 15.34 -9.84
CA SER A 331 -11.12 15.19 -8.88
C SER A 331 -11.03 16.25 -7.78
N ILE A 332 -9.89 16.33 -7.09
CA ILE A 332 -9.65 17.33 -6.04
C ILE A 332 -9.82 18.75 -6.59
N GLY A 333 -9.13 19.10 -7.68
CA GLY A 333 -9.13 20.47 -8.17
C GLY A 333 -10.51 20.92 -8.67
N THR A 334 -11.25 20.04 -9.33
CA THR A 334 -12.61 20.35 -9.81
C THR A 334 -13.59 20.49 -8.64
N HIS A 335 -13.59 19.53 -7.71
CA HIS A 335 -14.56 19.52 -6.61
C HIS A 335 -14.28 20.58 -5.56
N MET A 336 -13.01 20.96 -5.36
CA MET A 336 -12.65 22.04 -4.43
C MET A 336 -12.70 23.44 -5.09
N GLY A 337 -13.14 23.56 -6.35
CA GLY A 337 -13.32 24.84 -7.03
C GLY A 337 -12.02 25.57 -7.38
N LEU A 338 -10.93 24.84 -7.63
CA LEU A 338 -9.67 25.45 -8.07
C LEU A 338 -9.80 26.08 -9.46
N PRO A 339 -9.03 27.14 -9.78
CA PRO A 339 -9.06 27.75 -11.10
C PRO A 339 -8.76 26.75 -12.21
N ALA A 340 -9.52 26.82 -13.31
CA ALA A 340 -9.42 25.86 -14.43
C ALA A 340 -8.00 25.69 -14.97
N HIS A 341 -7.19 26.76 -15.01
CA HIS A 341 -5.80 26.70 -15.47
C HIS A 341 -4.88 25.83 -14.58
N GLN A 342 -5.21 25.65 -13.29
CA GLN A 342 -4.47 24.76 -12.40
C GLN A 342 -4.85 23.29 -12.60
N VAL A 343 -6.06 23.02 -13.09
CA VAL A 343 -6.61 21.67 -13.26
C VAL A 343 -6.39 21.13 -14.69
N ALA A 344 -6.41 22.02 -15.69
CA ALA A 344 -6.32 21.67 -17.11
C ALA A 344 -5.13 20.77 -17.49
N PRO A 345 -3.89 20.97 -17.00
CA PRO A 345 -2.78 20.08 -17.32
C PRO A 345 -3.00 18.62 -16.88
N TYR A 346 -3.73 18.43 -15.78
CA TYR A 346 -4.06 17.09 -15.28
C TYR A 346 -5.23 16.49 -16.05
N GLN A 347 -6.20 17.28 -16.52
CA GLN A 347 -7.26 16.81 -17.41
C GLN A 347 -6.69 16.30 -18.73
N GLU A 348 -5.74 17.03 -19.32
CA GLU A 348 -5.01 16.58 -20.51
C GLU A 348 -4.26 15.27 -20.24
N THR A 349 -3.61 15.16 -19.09
CA THR A 349 -2.92 13.92 -18.70
C THR A 349 -3.90 12.75 -18.51
N VAL A 350 -5.07 12.97 -17.89
CA VAL A 350 -6.12 11.96 -17.76
C VAL A 350 -6.60 11.49 -19.13
N ALA A 351 -6.82 12.41 -20.08
CA ALA A 351 -7.20 12.04 -21.44
C ALA A 351 -6.12 11.18 -22.14
N LEU A 352 -4.84 11.55 -21.98
CA LEU A 352 -3.72 10.84 -22.58
C LEU A 352 -3.46 9.46 -21.96
N LEU A 353 -3.53 9.35 -20.63
CA LEU A 353 -3.26 8.09 -19.92
C LEU A 353 -4.49 7.18 -19.84
N GLY A 354 -5.69 7.75 -19.91
CA GLY A 354 -6.97 7.04 -19.98
C GLY A 354 -7.30 6.51 -21.38
N ASP A 355 -6.63 6.97 -22.43
CA ASP A 355 -6.80 6.42 -23.77
C ASP A 355 -6.34 4.95 -23.84
N VAL A 356 -7.32 4.06 -24.04
CA VAL A 356 -7.11 2.61 -24.10
C VAL A 356 -6.29 2.23 -25.34
N ALA A 357 -6.41 2.96 -26.45
CA ALA A 357 -5.63 2.67 -27.64
C ALA A 357 -4.13 2.89 -27.40
N SER A 358 -3.76 4.02 -26.77
CA SER A 358 -2.41 4.32 -26.30
C SER A 358 -1.90 3.30 -25.28
N LEU A 359 -2.72 2.91 -24.31
CA LEU A 359 -2.36 1.85 -23.36
C LEU A 359 -2.08 0.53 -24.09
N ASN A 360 -2.96 0.12 -25.00
CA ASN A 360 -2.83 -1.12 -25.75
C ASN A 360 -1.59 -1.13 -26.63
N ALA A 361 -1.31 -0.02 -27.33
CA ALA A 361 -0.13 0.12 -28.18
C ALA A 361 1.20 -0.06 -27.41
N LEU A 362 1.23 0.33 -26.14
CA LEU A 362 2.44 0.26 -25.32
C LEU A 362 2.59 -1.05 -24.54
N HIS A 363 1.46 -1.66 -24.14
CA HIS A 363 1.43 -2.69 -23.10
C HIS A 363 0.56 -3.91 -23.39
N TYR A 364 -0.28 -3.94 -24.42
CA TYR A 364 -1.19 -5.07 -24.65
C TYR A 364 -0.63 -6.07 -25.68
N ASP A 365 -0.37 -7.29 -25.24
CA ASP A 365 -0.05 -8.42 -26.11
C ASP A 365 -1.34 -9.08 -26.58
N ALA A 366 -1.79 -8.73 -27.79
CA ALA A 366 -3.01 -9.26 -28.39
C ALA A 366 -3.00 -10.78 -28.58
N SER A 367 -1.82 -11.40 -28.73
CA SER A 367 -1.72 -12.86 -28.89
C SER A 367 -2.04 -13.62 -27.61
N ARG A 368 -1.81 -12.98 -26.46
CA ARG A 368 -2.04 -13.53 -25.12
C ARG A 368 -3.24 -12.92 -24.43
N GLY A 369 -3.73 -11.78 -24.91
CA GLY A 369 -4.78 -11.01 -24.24
C GLY A 369 -4.34 -10.39 -22.91
N GLN A 370 -3.05 -10.07 -22.77
CA GLN A 370 -2.43 -9.69 -21.49
C GLN A 370 -1.78 -8.31 -21.58
N TYR A 371 -1.90 -7.54 -20.50
CA TYR A 371 -1.08 -6.36 -20.30
C TYR A 371 0.28 -6.75 -19.69
N LEU A 372 1.36 -6.32 -20.32
CA LEU A 372 2.72 -6.73 -19.97
C LEU A 372 3.67 -5.52 -19.97
N ASP A 373 4.72 -5.64 -19.17
CA ASP A 373 5.89 -4.79 -19.30
C ASP A 373 6.59 -5.04 -20.64
N TYR A 374 7.36 -4.06 -21.10
CA TYR A 374 8.18 -4.18 -22.31
C TYR A 374 9.64 -3.90 -21.97
N GLY A 375 10.57 -4.64 -22.56
CA GLY A 375 12.00 -4.36 -22.39
C GLY A 375 12.92 -5.40 -23.01
N TYR A 376 14.22 -5.27 -22.74
CA TYR A 376 15.25 -6.15 -23.28
C TYR A 376 15.31 -7.44 -22.45
N HIS A 377 14.77 -8.52 -23.02
CA HIS A 377 14.41 -9.71 -22.25
C HIS A 377 14.72 -11.01 -22.99
N THR A 378 15.03 -12.05 -22.22
CA THR A 378 15.13 -13.46 -22.59
C THR A 378 14.64 -14.29 -21.40
N GLU A 379 13.86 -15.33 -21.69
CA GLU A 379 13.40 -16.32 -20.71
C GLU A 379 14.50 -17.33 -20.34
N ASP A 380 15.55 -17.43 -21.17
CA ASP A 380 16.63 -18.39 -20.99
C ASP A 380 17.68 -17.85 -20.01
N VAL A 381 17.26 -17.74 -18.76
CA VAL A 381 18.09 -17.38 -17.60
C VAL A 381 18.00 -18.45 -16.53
N SER A 382 19.13 -18.77 -15.91
CA SER A 382 19.20 -19.77 -14.83
C SER A 382 20.24 -19.39 -13.80
N LEU A 383 20.10 -19.92 -12.58
CA LEU A 383 21.13 -19.85 -11.56
C LEU A 383 21.92 -21.17 -11.58
N LYS A 384 23.25 -21.09 -11.68
CA LYS A 384 24.16 -22.25 -11.68
C LYS A 384 25.25 -22.09 -10.64
N TRP A 385 25.57 -23.17 -9.96
CA TRP A 385 26.70 -23.22 -9.03
C TRP A 385 28.01 -23.16 -9.80
N MET A 386 28.79 -22.12 -9.53
CA MET A 386 30.13 -21.92 -10.08
C MET A 386 31.16 -22.18 -8.98
N LEU A 387 32.19 -22.96 -9.32
CA LEU A 387 33.32 -23.20 -8.41
C LEU A 387 34.29 -22.03 -8.49
N GLN A 388 34.54 -21.38 -7.37
CA GLN A 388 35.63 -20.44 -7.22
C GLN A 388 36.90 -21.23 -6.89
N ARG A 389 37.90 -21.14 -7.76
CA ARG A 389 39.18 -21.82 -7.61
C ARG A 389 40.27 -20.84 -7.19
N ALA A 390 41.16 -21.29 -6.31
CA ALA A 390 42.41 -20.60 -6.01
C ALA A 390 43.37 -20.70 -7.20
N PRO A 391 44.43 -19.86 -7.23
CA PRO A 391 45.45 -19.92 -8.29
C PRO A 391 46.14 -21.28 -8.42
N ASP A 392 46.17 -22.09 -7.36
CA ASP A 392 46.71 -23.45 -7.33
C ASP A 392 45.71 -24.52 -7.84
N GLY A 393 44.51 -24.11 -8.25
CA GLY A 393 43.45 -24.99 -8.75
C GLY A 393 42.54 -25.59 -7.67
N GLY A 394 42.82 -25.35 -6.38
CA GLY A 394 42.00 -25.78 -5.25
C GLY A 394 40.64 -25.08 -5.22
N VAL A 395 39.57 -25.78 -4.85
CA VAL A 395 38.24 -25.15 -4.72
C VAL A 395 38.18 -24.39 -3.39
N VAL A 396 37.94 -23.09 -3.47
CA VAL A 396 37.89 -22.17 -2.31
C VAL A 396 36.45 -21.96 -1.85
N ALA A 397 35.52 -21.81 -2.81
CA ALA A 397 34.11 -21.59 -2.53
C ALA A 397 33.25 -22.05 -3.71
N ARG A 398 31.94 -22.17 -3.47
CA ARG A 398 30.93 -22.24 -4.53
C ARG A 398 30.06 -20.98 -4.46
N GLU A 399 29.73 -20.42 -5.60
CA GLU A 399 28.86 -19.24 -5.70
C GLU A 399 27.76 -19.51 -6.72
N LEU A 400 26.52 -19.20 -6.36
CA LEU A 400 25.40 -19.30 -7.28
C LEU A 400 25.40 -18.07 -8.20
N ARG A 401 25.58 -18.28 -9.51
CA ARG A 401 25.63 -17.21 -10.51
C ARG A 401 24.58 -17.36 -11.59
N ARG A 402 24.09 -16.20 -12.04
CA ARG A 402 23.18 -16.09 -13.17
C ARG A 402 23.90 -16.42 -14.48
N MET A 403 23.29 -17.28 -15.26
CA MET A 403 23.70 -17.64 -16.62
C MET A 403 22.61 -17.26 -17.60
N VAL A 404 23.01 -16.70 -18.74
CA VAL A 404 22.13 -16.32 -19.86
C VAL A 404 22.43 -17.27 -21.01
N GLY A 405 21.44 -18.03 -21.45
CA GLY A 405 21.61 -18.98 -22.56
C GLY A 405 21.37 -18.31 -23.91
N ALA A 406 20.14 -17.94 -24.22
CA ALA A 406 19.76 -17.22 -25.44
C ALA A 406 19.94 -15.69 -25.29
N PRO A 407 20.40 -14.98 -26.34
CA PRO A 407 20.54 -13.54 -26.29
C PRO A 407 19.18 -12.83 -26.09
N PRO A 408 19.10 -11.80 -25.23
CA PRO A 408 17.90 -11.00 -25.07
C PRO A 408 17.53 -10.20 -26.32
N LYS A 409 16.23 -9.86 -26.43
CA LYS A 409 15.68 -8.97 -27.46
C LYS A 409 14.63 -8.04 -26.84
N LEU A 410 14.37 -6.90 -27.49
CA LEU A 410 13.26 -6.03 -27.08
C LEU A 410 11.93 -6.73 -27.40
N GLN A 411 11.12 -6.97 -26.37
CA GLN A 411 9.83 -7.66 -26.48
C GLN A 411 8.95 -7.38 -25.25
N PHE A 412 7.69 -7.80 -25.32
CA PHE A 412 6.86 -7.92 -24.13
C PHE A 412 7.46 -8.97 -23.19
N VAL A 413 7.48 -8.65 -21.90
CA VAL A 413 8.00 -9.52 -20.84
C VAL A 413 6.88 -10.50 -20.46
N PRO A 414 7.01 -11.81 -20.71
CA PRO A 414 5.91 -12.77 -20.74
C PRO A 414 5.47 -13.25 -19.34
N HIS A 415 5.35 -12.34 -18.36
CA HIS A 415 5.02 -12.65 -16.98
C HIS A 415 3.66 -12.05 -16.56
N PHE A 416 2.62 -12.88 -16.63
CA PHE A 416 1.29 -12.53 -16.15
C PHE A 416 1.18 -12.63 -14.62
N GLY A 417 0.64 -11.60 -13.99
CA GLY A 417 0.56 -11.49 -12.53
C GLY A 417 -0.06 -10.16 -12.11
N TYR A 418 0.18 -9.72 -10.86
CA TYR A 418 -0.39 -8.48 -10.35
C TYR A 418 -0.09 -7.26 -11.23
N VAL A 419 1.12 -7.14 -11.79
CA VAL A 419 1.48 -6.04 -12.70
C VAL A 419 0.55 -5.99 -13.92
N SER A 420 0.17 -7.15 -14.46
CA SER A 420 -0.74 -7.24 -15.60
C SER A 420 -2.17 -6.80 -15.29
N LEU A 421 -2.58 -6.82 -14.02
CA LEU A 421 -3.93 -6.45 -13.61
C LEU A 421 -4.12 -4.93 -13.49
N PHE A 422 -3.05 -4.13 -13.46
CA PHE A 422 -3.13 -2.70 -13.14
C PHE A 422 -4.14 -1.89 -13.97
N PRO A 423 -4.31 -2.11 -15.29
CA PRO A 423 -5.38 -1.47 -16.05
C PRO A 423 -6.79 -1.75 -15.50
N LEU A 424 -7.06 -2.99 -15.09
CA LEU A 424 -8.29 -3.38 -14.40
C LEU A 424 -8.40 -2.70 -13.03
N LEU A 425 -7.32 -2.78 -12.22
CA LEU A 425 -7.29 -2.24 -10.86
C LEU A 425 -7.56 -0.74 -10.80
N MET A 426 -7.04 0.01 -11.77
CA MET A 426 -7.21 1.47 -11.85
C MET A 426 -8.47 1.90 -12.60
N GLY A 427 -9.20 0.97 -13.23
CA GLY A 427 -10.43 1.30 -13.96
C GLY A 427 -10.23 1.95 -15.31
N LEU A 428 -9.14 1.61 -15.99
CA LEU A 428 -8.82 2.17 -17.29
C LEU A 428 -9.51 1.45 -18.44
N LEU A 429 -10.16 0.31 -18.19
CA LEU A 429 -10.84 -0.49 -19.21
C LEU A 429 -12.30 -0.08 -19.33
N ASP A 430 -12.79 0.08 -20.55
CA ASP A 430 -14.22 0.31 -20.77
C ASP A 430 -15.03 -0.93 -20.38
N LYS A 431 -16.22 -0.70 -19.81
CA LYS A 431 -17.09 -1.76 -19.27
C LYS A 431 -17.59 -2.77 -20.32
N ASP A 432 -17.56 -2.40 -21.59
CA ASP A 432 -18.00 -3.21 -22.73
C ASP A 432 -16.84 -3.65 -23.62
N SER A 433 -15.59 -3.37 -23.23
CA SER A 433 -14.40 -3.65 -24.03
C SER A 433 -14.02 -5.15 -23.99
N PRO A 434 -13.53 -5.70 -25.13
CA PRO A 434 -13.05 -7.07 -25.17
C PRO A 434 -11.87 -7.33 -24.22
N GLU A 435 -11.02 -6.33 -23.98
CA GLU A 435 -9.89 -6.41 -23.05
C GLU A 435 -10.36 -6.65 -21.62
N LEU A 436 -11.44 -6.00 -21.17
CA LEU A 436 -12.04 -6.26 -19.87
C LEU A 436 -12.54 -7.70 -19.79
N GLY A 437 -13.28 -8.17 -20.80
CA GLY A 437 -13.72 -9.56 -20.90
C GLY A 437 -12.57 -10.56 -20.73
N GLN A 438 -11.46 -10.31 -21.44
CA GLN A 438 -10.25 -11.13 -21.39
C GLN A 438 -9.54 -11.07 -20.03
N GLN A 439 -9.47 -9.90 -19.38
CA GLN A 439 -8.90 -9.80 -18.04
C GLN A 439 -9.72 -10.61 -17.02
N LEU A 440 -11.06 -10.58 -17.10
CA LEU A 440 -11.93 -11.38 -16.24
C LEU A 440 -11.77 -12.89 -16.49
N GLU A 441 -11.50 -13.31 -17.73
CA GLU A 441 -11.13 -14.69 -18.07
C GLU A 441 -9.86 -15.13 -17.39
N HIS A 442 -8.79 -14.35 -17.55
CA HIS A 442 -7.50 -14.69 -16.97
C HIS A 442 -7.53 -14.68 -15.45
N LEU A 443 -8.25 -13.74 -14.84
CA LEU A 443 -8.33 -13.60 -13.40
C LEU A 443 -8.97 -14.82 -12.75
N ARG A 444 -10.04 -15.37 -13.35
CA ARG A 444 -10.74 -16.54 -12.80
C ARG A 444 -10.08 -17.88 -13.15
N ASN A 445 -9.07 -17.88 -14.02
CA ASN A 445 -8.37 -19.09 -14.45
C ASN A 445 -7.46 -19.65 -13.32
N PRO A 446 -7.70 -20.90 -12.84
CA PRO A 446 -6.89 -21.53 -11.79
C PRO A 446 -5.46 -21.83 -12.20
N GLU A 447 -5.18 -22.03 -13.49
CA GLU A 447 -3.83 -22.22 -14.02
C GLU A 447 -3.03 -20.91 -14.03
N LEU A 448 -3.71 -19.75 -13.97
CA LEU A 448 -3.07 -18.44 -13.94
C LEU A 448 -2.95 -17.90 -12.53
N LEU A 449 -3.93 -17.13 -12.03
CA LEU A 449 -3.84 -16.44 -10.74
C LEU A 449 -4.81 -16.96 -9.68
N TRP A 450 -5.85 -17.70 -10.06
CA TRP A 450 -6.91 -18.05 -9.13
C TRP A 450 -6.54 -19.19 -8.17
N THR A 451 -6.69 -18.97 -6.85
CA THR A 451 -6.55 -19.99 -5.80
C THR A 451 -7.81 -20.02 -4.92
N PRO A 452 -8.01 -21.08 -4.10
CA PRO A 452 -9.02 -21.10 -3.03
C PRO A 452 -8.80 -20.05 -1.92
N TYR A 453 -7.64 -19.39 -1.88
CA TYR A 453 -7.20 -18.50 -0.80
C TYR A 453 -7.09 -17.03 -1.20
N GLY A 454 -7.27 -16.73 -2.50
CA GLY A 454 -7.07 -15.41 -3.11
C GLY A 454 -6.33 -15.48 -4.45
N LEU A 455 -5.93 -14.33 -4.99
CA LEU A 455 -5.12 -14.28 -6.21
C LEU A 455 -3.64 -14.36 -5.87
N ARG A 456 -2.90 -15.30 -6.49
CA ARG A 456 -1.43 -15.37 -6.39
C ARG A 456 -0.78 -14.18 -7.10
N SER A 457 0.38 -13.73 -6.61
CA SER A 457 1.10 -12.58 -7.18
C SER A 457 1.61 -12.78 -8.61
N LEU A 458 1.92 -14.02 -8.99
CA LEU A 458 2.46 -14.38 -10.29
C LEU A 458 1.83 -15.68 -10.79
N SER A 459 1.53 -15.74 -12.09
CA SER A 459 0.92 -16.89 -12.75
C SER A 459 1.68 -18.19 -12.44
N ALA A 460 0.95 -19.27 -12.16
CA ALA A 460 1.56 -20.60 -11.97
C ALA A 460 2.25 -21.12 -13.24
N THR A 461 1.84 -20.62 -14.41
CA THR A 461 2.50 -20.92 -15.71
C THR A 461 3.72 -20.05 -16.02
N SER A 462 4.04 -19.06 -15.17
CA SER A 462 5.23 -18.23 -15.39
C SER A 462 6.51 -19.03 -15.17
N SER A 463 7.50 -18.84 -16.04
CA SER A 463 8.84 -19.44 -15.87
C SER A 463 9.55 -18.97 -14.60
N MET A 464 9.08 -17.89 -13.96
CA MET A 464 9.63 -17.31 -12.73
C MET A 464 8.80 -17.67 -11.49
N HIS A 465 7.71 -18.43 -11.64
CA HIS A 465 6.86 -18.85 -10.53
C HIS A 465 7.63 -19.67 -9.49
N GLY A 466 7.52 -19.30 -8.22
CA GLY A 466 8.16 -19.99 -7.10
C GLY A 466 9.69 -19.99 -7.11
N LYS A 467 10.35 -19.28 -8.04
CA LYS A 467 11.81 -19.29 -8.14
C LYS A 467 12.45 -18.30 -7.18
N TYR A 468 13.45 -18.79 -6.45
CA TYR A 468 14.39 -17.95 -5.72
C TYR A 468 15.09 -16.96 -6.66
N ASN A 469 15.36 -15.76 -6.18
CA ASN A 469 16.11 -14.77 -6.96
C ASN A 469 17.62 -14.90 -6.77
N THR A 470 18.07 -15.36 -5.61
CA THR A 470 19.48 -15.65 -5.30
C THR A 470 19.54 -16.93 -4.46
N GLU A 471 20.68 -17.28 -3.88
CA GLU A 471 20.76 -18.39 -2.91
C GLU A 471 19.86 -18.16 -1.68
N HIS A 472 19.65 -16.91 -1.28
CA HIS A 472 19.00 -16.55 -0.03
C HIS A 472 17.68 -15.78 -0.22
N ASP A 473 17.46 -15.20 -1.40
CA ASP A 473 16.22 -14.49 -1.71
C ASP A 473 15.14 -15.48 -2.16
N ALA A 474 14.33 -15.93 -1.21
CA ALA A 474 13.13 -16.71 -1.46
C ALA A 474 12.10 -15.94 -2.32
N PRO A 475 11.21 -16.64 -3.07
CA PRO A 475 10.17 -15.98 -3.86
C PRO A 475 9.22 -15.16 -2.97
N TYR A 476 9.02 -13.89 -3.31
CA TYR A 476 8.23 -12.95 -2.51
C TYR A 476 6.96 -12.50 -3.27
N TRP A 477 7.12 -11.89 -4.43
CA TRP A 477 6.07 -11.51 -5.40
C TRP A 477 5.97 -12.49 -6.57
N ARG A 478 6.35 -13.75 -6.34
CA ARG A 478 6.42 -14.84 -7.35
C ARG A 478 5.49 -16.02 -7.05
N GLY A 479 4.34 -15.75 -6.43
CA GLY A 479 3.39 -16.79 -6.04
C GLY A 479 2.55 -16.45 -4.80
N PRO A 480 3.15 -15.98 -3.69
CA PRO A 480 2.38 -15.63 -2.49
C PRO A 480 1.23 -14.66 -2.77
N ILE A 481 0.19 -14.70 -1.93
CA ILE A 481 -1.05 -13.92 -2.02
C ILE A 481 -0.96 -12.71 -1.11
N TRP A 482 -1.19 -11.51 -1.64
CA TRP A 482 -1.04 -10.25 -0.93
C TRP A 482 -2.35 -9.46 -0.87
N MET A 483 -2.69 -8.93 0.31
CA MET A 483 -4.01 -8.35 0.55
C MET A 483 -4.24 -6.98 -0.06
N ASN A 484 -3.21 -6.15 -0.18
CA ASN A 484 -3.28 -4.88 -0.91
C ASN A 484 -3.79 -5.07 -2.36
N LEU A 485 -3.19 -5.97 -3.14
CA LEU A 485 -3.58 -6.18 -4.54
C LEU A 485 -4.88 -6.98 -4.68
N ASN A 486 -5.16 -7.91 -3.76
CA ASN A 486 -6.47 -8.58 -3.70
C ASN A 486 -7.59 -7.59 -3.37
N PHE A 487 -7.36 -6.65 -2.44
CA PHE A 487 -8.30 -5.57 -2.12
C PHE A 487 -8.59 -4.70 -3.35
N LEU A 488 -7.55 -4.22 -4.05
CA LEU A 488 -7.73 -3.41 -5.26
C LEU A 488 -8.48 -4.18 -6.35
N THR A 489 -8.24 -5.50 -6.45
CA THR A 489 -8.95 -6.35 -7.41
C THR A 489 -10.42 -6.48 -7.04
N LEU A 490 -10.73 -6.74 -5.77
CA LEU A 490 -12.10 -6.81 -5.27
C LEU A 490 -12.85 -5.49 -5.47
N ARG A 491 -12.20 -4.36 -5.19
CA ARG A 491 -12.74 -3.02 -5.48
C ARG A 491 -13.07 -2.85 -6.95
N ALA A 492 -12.17 -3.21 -7.85
CA ALA A 492 -12.39 -3.11 -9.28
C ALA A 492 -13.55 -4.01 -9.75
N LEU A 493 -13.57 -5.28 -9.32
CA LEU A 493 -14.62 -6.23 -9.67
C LEU A 493 -15.99 -5.80 -9.12
N HIS A 494 -16.04 -5.26 -7.90
CA HIS A 494 -17.26 -4.69 -7.31
C HIS A 494 -17.79 -3.54 -8.16
N ARG A 495 -16.93 -2.59 -8.54
CA ARG A 495 -17.30 -1.48 -9.43
C ARG A 495 -17.80 -1.97 -10.79
N TYR A 496 -17.07 -2.85 -11.48
CA TYR A 496 -17.51 -3.36 -12.78
C TYR A 496 -18.78 -4.21 -12.67
N GLY A 497 -18.97 -4.93 -11.56
CA GLY A 497 -20.18 -5.69 -11.29
C GLY A 497 -21.43 -4.80 -11.16
N GLN A 498 -21.26 -3.53 -10.78
CA GLN A 498 -22.33 -2.55 -10.60
C GLN A 498 -22.46 -1.56 -11.78
N ALA A 499 -21.47 -1.48 -12.66
CA ALA A 499 -21.43 -0.52 -13.77
C ALA A 499 -22.41 -0.84 -14.93
N GLY A 500 -23.08 -2.00 -14.89
CA GLY A 500 -23.80 -2.55 -16.04
C GLY A 500 -22.85 -2.91 -17.20
N GLY A 501 -23.39 -3.10 -18.40
CA GLY A 501 -22.61 -3.49 -19.57
C GLY A 501 -22.38 -5.00 -19.69
N LYS A 502 -21.69 -5.41 -20.75
CA LYS A 502 -21.53 -6.81 -21.18
C LYS A 502 -20.86 -7.69 -20.13
N HIS A 503 -19.99 -7.12 -19.30
CA HIS A 503 -19.15 -7.88 -18.37
C HIS A 503 -19.57 -7.80 -16.91
N ALA A 504 -20.60 -7.01 -16.57
CA ALA A 504 -21.01 -6.78 -15.18
C ALA A 504 -21.38 -8.05 -14.42
N ALA A 505 -22.25 -8.91 -14.99
CA ALA A 505 -22.66 -10.15 -14.34
C ALA A 505 -21.45 -11.05 -14.01
N ARG A 506 -20.50 -11.17 -14.95
CA ARG A 506 -19.28 -11.93 -14.77
C ARG A 506 -18.37 -11.33 -13.69
N ALA A 507 -18.17 -10.01 -13.71
CA ALA A 507 -17.38 -9.31 -12.71
C ALA A 507 -17.98 -9.49 -11.30
N GLY A 508 -19.30 -9.38 -11.16
CA GLY A 508 -20.01 -9.60 -9.90
C GLY A 508 -19.90 -11.04 -9.37
N GLN A 509 -19.95 -12.04 -10.25
CA GLN A 509 -19.73 -13.44 -9.86
C GLN A 509 -18.30 -13.66 -9.34
N ILE A 510 -17.30 -13.20 -10.10
CA ILE A 510 -15.89 -13.33 -9.73
C ILE A 510 -15.60 -12.59 -8.41
N TYR A 511 -16.19 -11.40 -8.23
CA TYR A 511 -16.13 -10.65 -6.98
C TYR A 511 -16.61 -11.48 -5.78
N ALA A 512 -17.82 -12.05 -5.87
CA ALA A 512 -18.43 -12.78 -4.77
C ALA A 512 -17.58 -14.01 -4.36
N GLU A 513 -17.08 -14.76 -5.35
CA GLU A 513 -16.23 -15.92 -5.12
C GLU A 513 -14.87 -15.52 -4.52
N LEU A 514 -14.19 -14.50 -5.09
CA LEU A 514 -12.87 -14.07 -4.61
C LEU A 514 -12.95 -13.53 -3.19
N ARG A 515 -13.98 -12.73 -2.89
CA ARG A 515 -14.22 -12.17 -1.56
C ARG A 515 -14.37 -13.27 -0.53
N SER A 516 -15.17 -14.30 -0.84
CA SER A 516 -15.38 -15.43 0.06
C SER A 516 -14.10 -16.22 0.31
N ASN A 517 -13.29 -16.47 -0.74
CA ASN A 517 -12.02 -17.17 -0.63
C ASN A 517 -11.02 -16.41 0.27
N VAL A 518 -10.86 -15.12 0.02
CA VAL A 518 -9.95 -14.25 0.80
C VAL A 518 -10.37 -14.20 2.27
N LEU A 519 -11.64 -13.90 2.56
CA LEU A 519 -12.12 -13.78 3.94
C LEU A 519 -12.01 -15.10 4.70
N ARG A 520 -12.37 -16.22 4.06
CA ARG A 520 -12.26 -17.56 4.66
C ARG A 520 -10.82 -17.86 5.04
N ASN A 521 -9.89 -17.68 4.11
CA ASN A 521 -8.48 -17.95 4.36
C ASN A 521 -7.93 -17.11 5.51
N MET A 522 -8.22 -15.80 5.52
CA MET A 522 -7.71 -14.90 6.56
C MET A 522 -8.27 -15.22 7.94
N VAL A 523 -9.57 -15.56 8.02
CA VAL A 523 -10.21 -15.91 9.29
C VAL A 523 -9.70 -17.25 9.81
N GLU A 524 -9.54 -18.25 8.94
CA GLU A 524 -8.97 -19.55 9.31
C GLU A 524 -7.51 -19.43 9.75
N ALA A 525 -6.68 -18.69 9.01
CA ALA A 525 -5.29 -18.44 9.39
C ALA A 525 -5.17 -17.70 10.72
N TYR A 526 -6.02 -16.69 10.96
CA TYR A 526 -6.06 -15.99 12.25
C TYR A 526 -6.49 -16.91 13.40
N ALA A 527 -7.51 -17.74 13.20
CA ALA A 527 -7.96 -18.69 14.21
C ALA A 527 -6.88 -19.73 14.57
N GLN A 528 -6.05 -20.14 13.59
CA GLN A 528 -4.99 -21.11 13.79
C GLN A 528 -3.75 -20.50 14.45
N SER A 529 -3.36 -19.28 14.09
CA SER A 529 -2.07 -18.70 14.51
C SER A 529 -2.18 -17.55 15.51
N GLY A 530 -3.37 -16.96 15.70
CA GLY A 530 -3.59 -15.76 16.49
C GLY A 530 -3.09 -14.45 15.85
N TYR A 531 -2.68 -14.49 14.58
CA TYR A 531 -2.04 -13.35 13.90
C TYR A 531 -2.56 -13.11 12.48
N LEU A 532 -2.46 -11.87 12.04
CA LEU A 532 -2.52 -11.49 10.63
C LEU A 532 -1.09 -11.41 10.07
N TRP A 533 -0.96 -11.79 8.80
CA TRP A 533 0.32 -12.00 8.14
C TRP A 533 0.49 -11.09 6.94
N GLU A 534 1.74 -10.87 6.55
CA GLU A 534 2.13 -10.02 5.44
C GLU A 534 1.59 -10.53 4.10
N ASN A 535 1.72 -11.84 3.87
CA ASN A 535 1.19 -12.55 2.73
C ASN A 535 0.75 -13.96 3.12
N TYR A 536 0.12 -14.68 2.19
CA TYR A 536 -0.41 -16.02 2.41
C TYR A 536 0.10 -16.98 1.34
N ASP A 537 0.33 -18.23 1.73
CA ASP A 537 0.74 -19.27 0.81
C ASP A 537 -0.39 -19.60 -0.18
N GLN A 538 0.00 -19.85 -1.43
CA GLN A 538 -0.93 -20.11 -2.52
C GLN A 538 -1.40 -21.56 -2.62
N ALA A 539 -0.70 -22.50 -1.97
CA ALA A 539 -0.98 -23.92 -2.02
C ALA A 539 -1.91 -24.39 -0.89
N ASP A 540 -1.75 -23.83 0.31
CA ASP A 540 -2.52 -24.23 1.49
C ASP A 540 -3.13 -23.06 2.29
N GLY A 541 -2.84 -21.80 1.92
CA GLY A 541 -3.42 -20.62 2.54
C GLY A 541 -2.75 -20.14 3.83
N HIS A 542 -1.71 -20.82 4.34
CA HIS A 542 -1.11 -20.42 5.62
C HIS A 542 -0.42 -19.05 5.55
N GLY A 543 -0.40 -18.35 6.68
CA GLY A 543 0.26 -17.05 6.79
C GLY A 543 1.78 -17.14 6.67
N LYS A 544 2.38 -16.22 5.90
CA LYS A 544 3.82 -16.14 5.63
C LYS A 544 4.36 -14.72 5.81
N GLY A 545 5.68 -14.63 5.97
CA GLY A 545 6.39 -13.37 6.12
C GLY A 545 6.24 -12.76 7.52
N SER A 546 6.24 -11.43 7.58
CA SER A 546 6.15 -10.69 8.84
C SER A 546 4.81 -10.91 9.55
N HIS A 547 4.86 -10.93 10.90
CA HIS A 547 3.70 -10.93 11.77
C HIS A 547 4.06 -10.27 13.13
N PRO A 548 3.08 -9.68 13.86
CA PRO A 548 1.75 -9.30 13.36
C PRO A 548 1.89 -8.26 12.25
N PHE A 549 1.22 -8.49 11.12
CA PHE A 549 1.17 -7.57 9.99
C PHE A 549 -0.24 -7.03 9.85
N THR A 550 -0.51 -5.94 10.55
CA THR A 550 -1.76 -5.19 10.45
C THR A 550 -1.57 -3.91 9.65
N GLY A 551 -0.63 -3.94 8.69
CA GLY A 551 -0.55 -2.98 7.60
C GLY A 551 -1.69 -3.18 6.59
N TRP A 552 -1.39 -3.38 5.31
CA TRP A 552 -2.46 -3.61 4.30
C TRP A 552 -3.34 -4.83 4.59
N THR A 553 -2.91 -5.81 5.38
CA THR A 553 -3.74 -6.99 5.71
C THR A 553 -4.94 -6.60 6.56
N ALA A 554 -4.89 -5.45 7.24
CA ALA A 554 -6.06 -4.89 7.92
C ALA A 554 -7.19 -4.49 6.95
N LEU A 555 -6.95 -4.38 5.64
CA LEU A 555 -7.99 -4.17 4.62
C LEU A 555 -9.07 -5.27 4.62
N LEU A 556 -8.87 -6.41 5.29
CA LEU A 556 -9.92 -7.40 5.53
C LEU A 556 -11.19 -6.77 6.14
N VAL A 557 -11.03 -5.72 6.94
CA VAL A 557 -12.16 -4.99 7.55
C VAL A 557 -13.04 -4.40 6.45
N LEU A 558 -12.42 -3.75 5.47
CA LEU A 558 -13.10 -3.14 4.33
C LEU A 558 -13.66 -4.19 3.37
N ILE A 559 -12.92 -5.28 3.12
CA ILE A 559 -13.41 -6.42 2.32
C ILE A 559 -14.65 -7.03 2.97
N GLY A 560 -14.60 -7.28 4.28
CA GLY A 560 -15.71 -7.84 5.04
C GLY A 560 -16.93 -6.92 5.09
N ALA A 561 -16.71 -5.61 5.18
CA ALA A 561 -17.77 -4.60 5.17
C ALA A 561 -18.34 -4.26 3.76
N GLU A 562 -17.69 -4.74 2.69
CA GLU A 562 -17.97 -4.35 1.30
C GLU A 562 -17.84 -2.84 1.09
N SER A 563 -16.83 -2.23 1.70
CA SER A 563 -16.55 -0.80 1.67
C SER A 563 -15.30 -0.54 0.83
N TYR A 564 -15.47 -0.10 -0.41
CA TYR A 564 -14.38 0.02 -1.40
C TYR A 564 -14.17 1.43 -1.91
#